data_AF-A0A6A6Q5B3-F1
#
_entry.id   AF-A0A6A6Q5B3-F1
#
_cell.length_a   1.000
_cell.length_b   1.000
_cell.length_c   1.000
_cell.angle_alpha   90.00
_cell.angle_beta   90.00
_cell.angle_gamma   90.00
#
_symmetry.space_group_name_H-M   'P 1'
#
loop_
_entity.id
_entity.type
_entity.pdbx_description
1 polymer ?
#
loop_
_entity_poly.entity_id
_entity_poly.type
_entity_poly.pdbx_seq_one_letter_code
_entity_poly.pdbx_strand_id
1 'polypeptide(L)'
;MDWTTPDGSYFSLREVHEWTEDYSKQSFLYTSVSAYVQGSPYTARLPEHADEIDEGDVLAALSPVPSACIHPKFSDTVKVAPKVNSAIHYLKAPSFQYDDCQPGETFVADCVLNEVTVLELLSKDPHPNIVSYLGCVEEAGRISHICLKRYDGNLPDYAANGLSADQKKRVIHGVAAAIEHLYSLGLAHNDINPHNICIDSNEEPILIDFDGCLPLGEKLMKGTASVIAICRETGRQISHQQNDLDGLEEIRGFLRCVKET
;
A
#
# COMPACT_ATOMS: atom_id res chain seq x y z
N MET A 1 5.75 15.09 1.71
CA MET A 1 7.02 15.18 2.44
C MET A 1 7.00 14.13 3.54
N ASP A 2 8.04 13.31 3.67
CA ASP A 2 8.11 12.25 4.68
C ASP A 2 9.39 12.39 5.49
N TRP A 3 9.31 12.14 6.80
CA TRP A 3 10.50 12.06 7.65
C TRP A 3 10.31 11.08 8.81
N THR A 4 11.43 10.70 9.41
CA THR A 4 11.48 9.84 10.59
C THR A 4 12.42 10.45 11.61
N THR A 5 11.98 10.52 12.85
CA THR A 5 12.78 11.04 13.97
C THR A 5 13.68 9.95 14.55
N PRO A 6 14.73 10.29 15.33
CA PRO A 6 15.63 9.31 15.94
C PRO A 6 14.95 8.33 16.90
N ASP A 7 13.79 8.68 17.46
CA ASP A 7 13.00 7.80 18.33
C ASP A 7 12.07 6.84 17.55
N GLY A 8 12.15 6.85 16.22
CA GLY A 8 11.37 6.00 15.33
C GLY A 8 9.98 6.52 15.01
N SER A 9 9.63 7.75 15.42
CA SER A 9 8.38 8.37 14.99
C SER A 9 8.42 8.72 13.51
N TYR A 10 7.34 8.44 12.79
CA TYR A 10 7.22 8.66 11.36
C TYR A 10 6.12 9.68 11.06
N PHE A 11 6.37 10.55 10.08
CA PHE A 11 5.44 11.59 9.64
C PHE A 11 5.38 11.60 8.11
N SER A 12 4.17 11.78 7.58
CA SER A 12 3.90 11.91 6.16
C SER A 12 2.90 13.04 5.91
N LEU A 13 3.32 13.99 5.07
CA LEU A 13 2.51 15.12 4.60
C LEU A 13 2.11 14.86 3.15
N ARG A 14 0.81 14.91 2.88
CA ARG A 14 0.22 14.75 1.55
C ARG A 14 -0.72 15.91 1.29
N GLU A 15 -0.49 16.63 0.20
CA GLU A 15 -1.40 17.70 -0.21
C GLU A 15 -2.68 17.11 -0.79
N VAL A 16 -3.81 17.66 -0.35
CA VAL A 16 -5.13 17.31 -0.83
C VAL A 16 -5.57 18.42 -1.77
N HIS A 17 -5.97 18.02 -2.97
CA HIS A 17 -6.42 18.90 -4.05
C HIS A 17 -7.85 18.54 -4.44
N GLU A 18 -8.64 19.54 -4.81
CA GLU A 18 -9.91 19.33 -5.50
C GLU A 18 -9.73 19.61 -6.99
N TRP A 19 -10.51 18.89 -7.81
CA TRP A 19 -10.56 19.15 -9.24
C TRP A 19 -11.76 20.02 -9.56
N THR A 20 -11.62 20.89 -10.55
CA THR A 20 -12.77 21.57 -11.16
C THR A 20 -13.75 20.55 -11.75
N GLU A 21 -15.04 20.89 -11.86
CA GLU A 21 -16.07 19.96 -12.40
C GLU A 21 -15.75 19.45 -13.81
N ASP A 22 -14.99 20.23 -14.59
CA ASP A 22 -14.52 19.90 -15.93
C ASP A 22 -13.15 19.20 -15.96
N TYR A 23 -12.57 18.91 -14.79
CA TYR A 23 -11.27 18.25 -14.58
C TYR A 23 -10.09 18.96 -15.26
N SER A 24 -10.25 20.23 -15.62
CA SER A 24 -9.21 20.98 -16.32
C SER A 24 -8.14 21.55 -15.38
N LYS A 25 -8.46 21.70 -14.08
CA LYS A 25 -7.58 22.31 -13.07
C LYS A 25 -7.72 21.63 -11.71
N GLN A 26 -6.61 21.64 -10.98
CA GLN A 26 -6.58 21.33 -9.55
C GLN A 26 -6.49 22.62 -8.75
N SER A 27 -7.25 22.71 -7.66
CA SER A 27 -7.04 23.68 -6.58
C SER A 27 -6.60 22.95 -5.32
N PHE A 28 -5.50 23.44 -4.74
CA PHE A 28 -5.05 23.00 -3.42
C PHE A 28 -6.12 23.31 -2.36
N LEU A 29 -6.37 22.36 -1.47
CA LEU A 29 -7.31 22.52 -0.36
C LEU A 29 -6.60 22.64 0.98
N TYR A 30 -5.73 21.68 1.30
CA TYR A 30 -5.02 21.59 2.57
C TYR A 30 -3.93 20.50 2.49
N THR A 31 -3.02 20.48 3.46
CA THR A 31 -2.07 19.38 3.68
C THR A 31 -2.57 18.42 4.77
N SER A 32 -2.78 17.17 4.41
CA SER A 32 -3.06 16.07 5.35
C SER A 32 -1.76 15.62 5.99
N VAL A 33 -1.75 15.52 7.32
CA VAL A 33 -0.66 14.96 8.11
C VAL A 33 -1.10 13.62 8.67
N SER A 34 -0.27 12.60 8.47
CA SER A 34 -0.41 11.29 9.11
C SER A 34 0.88 10.95 9.82
N ALA A 35 0.80 10.53 11.08
CA ALA A 35 1.97 10.27 11.89
C ALA A 35 1.80 9.02 12.77
N TYR A 36 2.90 8.31 12.99
CA TYR A 36 3.04 7.32 14.05
C TYR A 36 4.07 7.83 15.04
N VAL A 37 3.61 8.45 16.13
CA VAL A 37 4.48 8.98 17.18
C VAL A 37 4.71 7.89 18.22
N GLN A 38 5.93 7.37 18.27
CA GLN A 38 6.31 6.21 19.10
C GLN A 38 5.33 5.04 18.96
N GLY A 39 4.89 4.78 17.72
CA GLY A 39 3.94 3.71 17.38
C GLY A 39 2.46 4.05 17.59
N SER A 40 2.14 5.19 18.20
CA SER A 40 0.74 5.64 18.35
C SER A 40 0.31 6.50 17.16
N PRO A 41 -0.88 6.29 16.58
CA PRO A 41 -1.33 7.00 15.37
C PRO A 41 -1.89 8.40 15.69
N TYR A 42 -1.47 9.40 14.91
CA TYR A 42 -1.94 10.78 14.98
C TYR A 42 -2.23 11.31 13.57
N THR A 43 -3.12 12.29 13.49
CA THR A 43 -3.42 13.02 12.26
C THR A 43 -3.59 14.51 12.52
N ALA A 44 -3.35 15.31 11.49
CA ALA A 44 -3.68 16.73 11.46
C ALA A 44 -4.06 17.17 10.05
N ARG A 45 -4.70 18.34 9.97
CA ARG A 45 -5.00 19.04 8.73
C ARG A 45 -4.44 20.46 8.85
N LEU A 46 -3.58 20.84 7.92
CA LEU A 46 -2.94 22.16 7.89
C LEU A 46 -3.32 22.90 6.60
N PRO A 47 -3.69 24.19 6.65
CA PRO A 47 -4.11 24.95 5.48
C PRO A 47 -2.97 25.36 4.55
N GLU A 48 -1.71 25.18 4.93
CA GLU A 48 -0.52 25.55 4.17
C GLU A 48 -0.01 24.42 3.26
N HIS A 49 0.79 24.77 2.25
CA HIS A 49 1.47 23.80 1.40
C HIS A 49 2.51 22.99 2.17
N ALA A 50 2.76 21.76 1.72
CA ALA A 50 3.59 20.81 2.48
C ALA A 50 5.06 21.26 2.65
N ASP A 51 5.56 22.12 1.76
CA ASP A 51 6.91 22.69 1.79
C ASP A 51 7.00 24.00 2.60
N GLU A 52 5.87 24.58 3.01
CA GLU A 52 5.78 25.80 3.80
C GLU A 52 5.58 25.52 5.31
N ILE A 53 5.23 24.29 5.66
CA ILE A 53 4.92 23.86 7.03
C ILE A 53 6.21 23.53 7.80
N ASP A 54 6.38 24.09 9.00
CA ASP A 54 7.45 23.69 9.90
C ASP A 54 7.07 22.50 10.82
N GLU A 55 8.09 21.79 11.31
CA GLU A 55 7.90 20.62 12.17
C GLU A 55 7.19 20.97 13.49
N GLY A 56 7.38 22.18 14.03
CA GLY A 56 6.73 22.63 15.25
C GLY A 56 5.22 22.79 15.06
N ASP A 57 4.81 23.37 13.94
CA ASP A 57 3.40 23.50 13.56
C ASP A 57 2.73 22.13 13.36
N VAL A 58 3.43 21.18 12.72
CA VAL A 58 2.96 19.80 12.60
C VAL A 58 2.68 19.22 13.98
N LEU A 59 3.68 19.23 14.86
CA LEU A 59 3.57 18.62 16.19
C LEU A 59 2.47 19.29 17.04
N ALA A 60 2.30 20.60 16.92
CA ALA A 60 1.27 21.35 17.64
C ALA A 60 -0.16 21.02 17.17
N ALA A 61 -0.33 20.64 15.91
CA ALA A 61 -1.64 20.36 15.31
C ALA A 61 -2.09 18.89 15.44
N LEU A 62 -1.22 17.98 15.87
CA LEU A 62 -1.54 16.55 15.93
C LEU A 62 -2.66 16.24 16.93
N SER A 63 -3.57 15.41 16.45
CA SER A 63 -4.64 14.82 17.26
C SER A 63 -4.57 13.30 17.16
N PRO A 64 -4.83 12.57 18.27
CA PRO A 64 -4.77 11.11 18.26
C PRO A 64 -5.86 10.53 17.37
N VAL A 65 -5.51 9.51 16.59
CA VAL A 65 -6.48 8.79 15.76
C VAL A 65 -7.17 7.72 16.63
N PRO A 66 -8.52 7.70 16.69
CA PRO A 66 -9.21 6.63 17.39
C PRO A 66 -8.85 5.28 16.78
N SER A 67 -8.40 4.32 17.60
CA SER A 67 -7.95 3.02 17.10
C SER A 67 -9.00 2.29 16.25
N ALA A 68 -10.29 2.50 16.50
CA ALA A 68 -11.35 1.87 15.71
C ALA A 68 -11.42 2.36 14.26
N CYS A 69 -10.86 3.53 13.95
CA CYS A 69 -10.88 4.11 12.63
C CYS A 69 -9.88 3.45 11.68
N ILE A 70 -8.75 2.97 12.21
CA ILE A 70 -7.64 2.42 11.40
C ILE A 70 -7.28 0.96 11.72
N HIS A 71 -7.66 0.46 12.91
CA HIS A 71 -7.39 -0.92 13.32
C HIS A 71 -8.70 -1.72 13.35
N PRO A 72 -8.93 -2.65 12.40
CA PRO A 72 -10.12 -3.50 12.44
C PRO A 72 -10.07 -4.45 13.63
N LYS A 73 -11.23 -5.02 13.98
CA LYS A 73 -11.31 -6.02 15.05
C LYS A 73 -10.54 -7.28 14.65
N PHE A 74 -9.78 -7.82 15.60
CA PHE A 74 -9.17 -9.13 15.43
C PHE A 74 -10.24 -10.21 15.55
N SER A 75 -10.15 -11.25 14.72
CA SER A 75 -11.06 -12.40 14.71
C SER A 75 -10.24 -13.68 14.91
N ASP A 76 -10.78 -14.68 15.61
CA ASP A 76 -10.12 -15.98 15.82
C ASP A 76 -9.82 -16.74 14.52
N THR A 77 -10.43 -16.33 13.41
CA THR A 77 -10.16 -16.86 12.07
C THR A 77 -8.90 -16.28 11.42
N VAL A 78 -8.35 -15.19 11.96
CA VAL A 78 -7.14 -14.52 11.46
C VAL A 78 -5.93 -15.17 12.10
N LYS A 79 -4.93 -15.50 11.28
CA LYS A 79 -3.65 -16.05 11.72
C LYS A 79 -2.92 -15.03 12.58
N VAL A 80 -2.52 -15.43 13.78
CA VAL A 80 -1.65 -14.61 14.64
C VAL A 80 -0.22 -14.62 14.09
N ALA A 81 0.40 -13.44 13.99
CA ALA A 81 1.77 -13.29 13.55
C ALA A 81 2.76 -14.03 14.47
N PRO A 82 3.89 -14.56 13.93
CA PRO A 82 4.95 -15.09 14.77
C PRO A 82 5.58 -13.98 15.61
N LYS A 83 6.43 -14.37 16.58
CA LYS A 83 7.27 -13.39 17.29
C LYS A 83 8.06 -12.57 16.27
N VAL A 84 7.87 -11.26 16.30
CA VAL A 84 8.45 -10.35 15.30
C VAL A 84 9.97 -10.37 15.37
N ASN A 85 10.59 -10.51 14.20
CA ASN A 85 12.02 -10.36 13.97
C ASN A 85 12.19 -9.35 12.83
N SER A 86 12.60 -8.13 13.15
CA SER A 86 12.71 -7.04 12.18
C SER A 86 13.73 -7.30 11.07
N ALA A 87 14.64 -8.26 11.23
CA ALA A 87 15.59 -8.64 10.18
C ALA A 87 14.92 -9.38 9.01
N ILE A 88 13.81 -10.08 9.26
CA ILE A 88 13.15 -10.96 8.27
C ILE A 88 11.65 -10.69 8.11
N HIS A 89 11.05 -9.92 9.01
CA HIS A 89 9.65 -9.54 8.97
C HIS A 89 9.49 -8.05 8.67
N TYR A 90 8.56 -7.75 7.79
CA TYR A 90 8.03 -6.42 7.54
C TYR A 90 6.69 -6.30 8.23
N LEU A 91 6.54 -5.26 9.07
CA LEU A 91 5.26 -4.94 9.69
C LEU A 91 4.62 -3.79 8.91
N LYS A 92 3.55 -4.09 8.19
CA LYS A 92 2.73 -3.08 7.51
C LYS A 92 1.73 -2.52 8.53
N ALA A 93 1.89 -1.24 8.86
CA ALA A 93 0.90 -0.49 9.62
C ALA A 93 -0.16 0.10 8.67
N PRO A 94 -1.38 0.40 9.13
CA PRO A 94 -2.38 1.07 8.33
C PRO A 94 -1.87 2.41 7.77
N SER A 95 -2.12 2.66 6.49
CA SER A 95 -1.94 3.97 5.88
C SER A 95 -3.27 4.72 5.91
N PHE A 96 -3.25 6.00 6.28
CA PHE A 96 -4.45 6.81 6.44
C PHE A 96 -4.18 8.28 6.08
N GLN A 97 -5.25 9.03 5.79
CA GLN A 97 -5.25 10.48 5.69
C GLN A 97 -6.25 11.07 6.68
N TYR A 98 -6.17 12.38 6.89
CA TYR A 98 -7.00 13.10 7.85
C TYR A 98 -8.48 12.78 7.69
N ASP A 99 -9.04 12.94 6.49
CA ASP A 99 -10.48 12.73 6.27
C ASP A 99 -10.91 11.26 6.48
N ASP A 100 -10.02 10.28 6.26
CA ASP A 100 -10.33 8.85 6.29
C ASP A 100 -10.33 8.24 7.70
N CYS A 101 -9.85 8.98 8.70
CA CYS A 101 -9.64 8.49 10.06
C CYS A 101 -10.33 9.34 11.13
N GLN A 102 -11.34 10.12 10.73
CA GLN A 102 -12.14 10.92 11.66
C GLN A 102 -13.00 10.04 12.59
N PRO A 103 -13.32 10.51 13.82
CA PRO A 103 -14.13 9.73 14.75
C PRO A 103 -15.47 9.26 14.13
N GLY A 104 -15.63 7.94 14.04
CA GLY A 104 -16.81 7.30 13.44
C GLY A 104 -16.60 6.79 12.02
N GLU A 105 -15.54 7.24 11.34
CA GLU A 105 -15.11 6.68 10.05
C GLU A 105 -14.34 5.39 10.28
N THR A 106 -14.67 4.34 9.52
CA THR A 106 -13.99 3.03 9.58
C THR A 106 -13.31 2.65 8.28
N PHE A 107 -13.30 3.55 7.30
CA PHE A 107 -12.82 3.28 5.95
C PHE A 107 -11.43 2.62 5.94
N VAL A 108 -10.47 3.18 6.68
CA VAL A 108 -9.10 2.62 6.77
C VAL A 108 -9.12 1.23 7.41
N ALA A 109 -9.84 1.06 8.53
CA ALA A 109 -9.96 -0.23 9.18
C ALA A 109 -10.60 -1.29 8.25
N ASP A 110 -11.59 -0.90 7.45
CA ASP A 110 -12.26 -1.77 6.48
C ASP A 110 -11.31 -2.15 5.33
N CYS A 111 -10.47 -1.22 4.85
CA CYS A 111 -9.40 -1.51 3.89
C CYS A 111 -8.38 -2.52 4.45
N VAL A 112 -7.90 -2.31 5.68
CA VAL A 112 -6.98 -3.24 6.34
C VAL A 112 -7.61 -4.63 6.47
N LEU A 113 -8.90 -4.70 6.85
CA LEU A 113 -9.61 -5.98 6.95
C LEU A 113 -9.76 -6.67 5.59
N ASN A 114 -9.99 -5.91 4.51
CA ASN A 114 -10.00 -6.44 3.16
C ASN A 114 -8.64 -7.03 2.77
N GLU A 115 -7.55 -6.30 2.99
CA GLU A 115 -6.20 -6.79 2.70
C GLU A 115 -5.90 -8.08 3.48
N VAL A 116 -6.20 -8.09 4.78
CA VAL A 116 -6.05 -9.29 5.62
C VAL A 116 -6.86 -10.46 5.07
N THR A 117 -8.11 -10.23 4.66
CA THR A 117 -8.97 -11.28 4.11
C THR A 117 -8.38 -11.88 2.83
N VAL A 118 -7.85 -11.03 1.94
CA VAL A 118 -7.17 -11.47 0.71
C VAL A 118 -5.91 -12.27 1.05
N LEU A 119 -5.05 -11.76 1.95
CA LEU A 119 -3.81 -12.42 2.33
C LEU A 119 -4.05 -13.77 3.04
N GLU A 120 -5.09 -13.87 3.87
CA GLU A 120 -5.54 -15.14 4.46
C GLU A 120 -5.96 -16.15 3.38
N LEU A 121 -6.67 -15.71 2.34
CA LEU A 121 -7.03 -16.56 1.21
C LEU A 121 -5.80 -17.02 0.44
N LEU A 122 -4.90 -16.11 0.08
CA LEU A 122 -3.66 -16.41 -0.65
C LEU A 122 -2.73 -17.34 0.15
N SER A 123 -2.75 -17.26 1.48
CA SER A 123 -1.93 -18.13 2.33
C SER A 123 -2.33 -19.60 2.29
N LYS A 124 -3.56 -19.91 1.83
CA LYS A 124 -4.05 -21.30 1.67
C LYS A 124 -3.53 -21.97 0.41
N ASP A 125 -3.20 -21.18 -0.60
CA ASP A 125 -2.61 -21.63 -1.86
C ASP A 125 -1.43 -20.70 -2.25
N PRO A 126 -0.26 -20.87 -1.60
CA PRO A 126 0.87 -19.96 -1.78
C PRO A 126 1.49 -20.01 -3.17
N HIS A 127 1.87 -18.86 -3.71
CA HIS A 127 2.55 -18.73 -5.00
C HIS A 127 3.96 -18.14 -4.82
N PRO A 128 5.00 -18.62 -5.54
CA PRO A 128 6.38 -18.15 -5.37
C PRO A 128 6.60 -16.66 -5.67
N ASN A 129 5.79 -16.08 -6.56
CA ASN A 129 5.87 -14.67 -6.95
C ASN A 129 4.88 -13.75 -6.22
N ILE A 130 4.31 -14.20 -5.09
CA ILE A 130 3.42 -13.40 -4.22
C ILE A 130 4.03 -13.32 -2.82
N VAL A 131 3.87 -12.18 -2.15
CA VAL A 131 4.36 -11.93 -0.79
C VAL A 131 3.95 -13.04 0.19
N SER A 132 4.86 -13.43 1.07
CA SER A 132 4.54 -14.39 2.14
C SER A 132 3.87 -13.68 3.32
N TYR A 133 2.59 -13.99 3.54
CA TYR A 133 1.81 -13.55 4.69
C TYR A 133 2.06 -14.44 5.92
N LEU A 134 2.45 -13.81 7.03
CA LEU A 134 2.86 -14.49 8.25
C LEU A 134 1.80 -14.41 9.37
N GLY A 135 0.79 -13.55 9.23
CA GLY A 135 -0.26 -13.32 10.21
C GLY A 135 -0.41 -11.84 10.57
N CYS A 136 -1.31 -11.53 11.49
CA CYS A 136 -1.54 -10.20 12.03
C CYS A 136 -1.01 -10.06 13.46
N VAL A 137 -0.50 -8.88 13.79
CA VAL A 137 -0.22 -8.50 15.18
C VAL A 137 -1.52 -8.06 15.84
N GLU A 138 -1.86 -8.68 16.96
CA GLU A 138 -3.05 -8.37 17.75
C GLU A 138 -2.67 -7.49 18.93
N GLU A 139 -3.37 -6.37 19.07
CA GLU A 139 -3.27 -5.47 20.22
C GLU A 139 -4.66 -5.01 20.63
N ALA A 140 -5.02 -5.25 21.90
CA ALA A 140 -6.29 -4.83 22.49
C ALA A 140 -7.55 -5.25 21.69
N GLY A 141 -7.54 -6.46 21.15
CA GLY A 141 -8.61 -7.07 20.36
C GLY A 141 -8.69 -6.56 18.92
N ARG A 142 -7.64 -5.92 18.40
CA ARG A 142 -7.60 -5.31 17.06
C ARG A 142 -6.31 -5.68 16.33
N ILE A 143 -6.38 -5.63 15.01
CA ILE A 143 -5.22 -5.83 14.14
C ILE A 143 -4.43 -4.52 14.11
N SER A 144 -3.25 -4.49 14.74
CA SER A 144 -2.36 -3.32 14.71
C SER A 144 -1.48 -3.31 13.46
N HIS A 145 -1.01 -4.50 13.03
CA HIS A 145 -0.12 -4.64 11.87
C HIS A 145 -0.38 -5.93 11.11
N ILE A 146 -0.07 -5.91 9.81
CA ILE A 146 0.05 -7.11 8.98
C ILE A 146 1.52 -7.51 8.94
N CYS A 147 1.82 -8.76 9.29
CA CYS A 147 3.17 -9.29 9.28
C CYS A 147 3.44 -10.03 7.96
N LEU A 148 4.40 -9.51 7.20
CA LEU A 148 4.83 -10.04 5.90
C LEU A 148 6.31 -10.42 5.97
N LYS A 149 6.75 -11.28 5.05
CA LYS A 149 8.19 -11.47 4.81
C LYS A 149 8.82 -10.16 4.35
N ARG A 150 10.00 -9.82 4.88
CA ARG A 150 10.78 -8.65 4.48
C ARG A 150 11.59 -8.93 3.21
N TYR A 151 11.69 -7.92 2.36
CA TYR A 151 12.54 -7.89 1.16
C TYR A 151 13.40 -6.62 1.19
N ASP A 152 14.55 -6.65 0.53
CA ASP A 152 15.58 -5.60 0.68
C ASP A 152 15.28 -4.32 -0.11
N GLY A 153 14.43 -4.40 -1.14
CA GLY A 153 14.03 -3.25 -1.96
C GLY A 153 12.98 -3.62 -3.00
N ASN A 154 12.44 -2.59 -3.65
CA ASN A 154 11.52 -2.76 -4.78
C ASN A 154 12.27 -2.84 -6.12
N LEU A 155 11.54 -3.05 -7.21
CA LEU A 155 12.09 -3.20 -8.54
C LEU A 155 12.86 -1.94 -9.00
N PRO A 156 12.39 -0.69 -8.76
CA PRO A 156 13.20 0.51 -8.96
C PRO A 156 14.57 0.48 -8.26
N ASP A 157 14.61 0.11 -6.98
CA ASP A 157 15.86 0.02 -6.21
C ASP A 157 16.81 -1.02 -6.83
N TYR A 158 16.28 -2.20 -7.17
CA TYR A 158 17.04 -3.29 -7.80
C TYR A 158 17.56 -2.91 -9.19
N ALA A 159 16.77 -2.15 -9.96
CA ALA A 159 17.09 -1.73 -11.32
C ALA A 159 18.02 -0.51 -11.40
N ALA A 160 18.39 0.11 -10.27
CA ALA A 160 19.16 1.36 -10.23
C ALA A 160 20.49 1.26 -10.99
N ASN A 161 21.13 0.09 -11.00
CA ASN A 161 22.39 -0.16 -11.70
C ASN A 161 22.22 -0.81 -13.08
N GLY A 162 20.99 -0.91 -13.57
CA GLY A 162 20.64 -1.63 -14.79
C GLY A 162 20.33 -3.11 -14.55
N LEU A 163 19.75 -3.75 -15.58
CA LEU A 163 19.34 -5.16 -15.55
C LEU A 163 19.67 -5.83 -16.88
N SER A 164 20.13 -7.08 -16.82
CA SER A 164 20.30 -7.93 -18.01
C SER A 164 18.95 -8.27 -18.66
N ALA A 165 18.96 -8.63 -19.94
CA ALA A 165 17.75 -9.08 -20.63
C ALA A 165 17.05 -10.25 -19.92
N ASP A 166 17.82 -11.17 -19.32
CA ASP A 166 17.24 -12.33 -18.64
C ASP A 166 16.61 -11.95 -17.30
N GLN A 167 17.17 -11.01 -16.55
CA GLN A 167 16.52 -10.45 -15.35
C GLN A 167 15.20 -9.75 -15.71
N LYS A 168 15.20 -8.93 -16.76
CA LYS A 168 13.97 -8.26 -17.25
C LYS A 168 12.89 -9.28 -17.63
N LYS A 169 13.25 -10.37 -18.32
CA LYS A 169 12.33 -11.47 -18.65
C LYS A 169 11.82 -12.19 -17.41
N ARG A 170 12.69 -12.48 -16.43
CA ARG A 170 12.30 -13.10 -15.15
C ARG A 170 11.24 -12.27 -14.43
N VAL A 171 11.47 -10.96 -14.30
CA VAL A 171 10.49 -10.03 -13.69
C VAL A 171 9.14 -10.13 -14.38
N ILE A 172 9.11 -9.98 -15.71
CA ILE A 172 7.87 -10.03 -16.49
C ILE A 172 7.13 -11.37 -16.30
N HIS A 173 7.84 -12.49 -16.39
CA HIS A 173 7.21 -13.80 -16.27
C HIS A 173 6.70 -14.07 -14.86
N GLY A 174 7.45 -13.72 -13.83
CA GLY A 174 7.01 -13.94 -12.44
C GLY A 174 5.83 -13.06 -12.06
N VAL A 175 5.80 -11.79 -12.51
CA VAL A 175 4.62 -10.92 -12.32
C VAL A 175 3.41 -11.47 -13.06
N ALA A 176 3.57 -11.91 -14.32
CA ALA A 176 2.48 -12.54 -15.06
C ALA A 176 1.95 -13.81 -14.38
N ALA A 177 2.83 -14.65 -13.84
CA ALA A 177 2.44 -15.85 -13.09
C ALA A 177 1.67 -15.51 -11.80
N ALA A 178 2.09 -14.47 -11.06
CA ALA A 178 1.35 -13.98 -9.91
C ALA A 178 -0.06 -13.49 -10.29
N ILE A 179 -0.19 -12.75 -11.40
CA ILE A 179 -1.48 -12.29 -11.93
C ILE A 179 -2.39 -13.47 -12.28
N GLU A 180 -1.87 -14.46 -13.01
CA GLU A 180 -2.63 -15.66 -13.38
C GLU A 180 -3.11 -16.42 -12.13
N HIS A 181 -2.29 -16.49 -11.08
CA HIS A 181 -2.67 -17.08 -9.80
C HIS A 181 -3.85 -16.34 -9.16
N LEU A 182 -3.81 -15.00 -9.10
CA LEU A 182 -4.92 -14.19 -8.57
C LEU A 182 -6.21 -14.40 -9.35
N TYR A 183 -6.12 -14.46 -10.68
CA TYR A 183 -7.28 -14.70 -11.54
C TYR A 183 -7.90 -16.07 -11.30
N SER A 184 -7.09 -17.09 -11.04
CA SER A 184 -7.59 -18.43 -10.71
C SER A 184 -8.43 -18.46 -9.43
N LEU A 185 -8.22 -17.49 -8.53
CA LEU A 185 -8.97 -17.27 -7.30
C LEU A 185 -10.11 -16.25 -7.45
N GLY A 186 -10.32 -15.72 -8.66
CA GLY A 186 -11.35 -14.72 -8.93
C GLY A 186 -11.02 -13.31 -8.42
N LEU A 187 -9.74 -13.01 -8.19
CA LEU A 187 -9.24 -11.72 -7.69
C LEU A 187 -8.53 -10.93 -8.80
N ALA A 188 -8.52 -9.61 -8.70
CA ALA A 188 -7.54 -8.75 -9.38
C ALA A 188 -6.81 -7.87 -8.36
N HIS A 189 -5.53 -7.61 -8.59
CA HIS A 189 -4.69 -6.81 -7.70
C HIS A 189 -5.05 -5.31 -7.74
N ASN A 190 -5.37 -4.80 -8.93
CA ASN A 190 -5.77 -3.44 -9.28
C ASN A 190 -4.71 -2.34 -9.14
N ASP A 191 -3.59 -2.63 -8.46
CA ASP A 191 -2.49 -1.68 -8.29
C ASP A 191 -1.11 -2.29 -8.62
N ILE A 192 -0.97 -2.89 -9.80
CA ILE A 192 0.30 -3.43 -10.26
C ILE A 192 1.14 -2.29 -10.86
N ASN A 193 2.29 -2.04 -10.26
CA ASN A 193 3.26 -1.01 -10.68
C ASN A 193 4.68 -1.41 -10.21
N PRO A 194 5.76 -0.76 -10.68
CA PRO A 194 7.13 -1.13 -10.31
C PRO A 194 7.43 -1.07 -8.80
N HIS A 195 6.76 -0.19 -8.05
CA HIS A 195 6.99 -0.04 -6.61
C HIS A 195 6.37 -1.19 -5.80
N ASN A 196 5.35 -1.85 -6.35
CA ASN A 196 4.67 -3.00 -5.74
C ASN A 196 5.31 -4.35 -6.14
N ILE A 197 6.51 -4.34 -6.71
CA ILE A 197 7.32 -5.53 -6.98
C ILE A 197 8.60 -5.48 -6.15
N CYS A 198 8.78 -6.42 -5.23
CA CYS A 198 10.07 -6.66 -4.56
C CYS A 198 10.88 -7.71 -5.30
N ILE A 199 12.20 -7.68 -5.14
CA ILE A 199 13.09 -8.73 -5.63
C ILE A 199 13.67 -9.48 -4.43
N ASP A 200 13.51 -10.80 -4.41
CA ASP A 200 14.04 -11.62 -3.31
C ASP A 200 15.52 -11.97 -3.51
N SER A 201 16.10 -12.67 -2.52
CA SER A 201 17.51 -13.08 -2.55
C SER A 201 17.86 -14.06 -3.68
N ASN A 202 16.87 -14.68 -4.31
CA ASN A 202 17.03 -15.58 -5.46
C ASN A 202 16.80 -14.86 -6.79
N GLU A 203 16.67 -13.53 -6.77
CA GLU A 203 16.30 -12.68 -7.92
C GLU A 203 14.91 -12.97 -8.50
N GLU A 204 14.00 -13.52 -7.70
CA GLU A 204 12.61 -13.72 -8.11
C GLU A 204 11.77 -12.48 -7.80
N PRO A 205 10.87 -12.07 -8.72
CA PRO A 205 9.95 -10.97 -8.48
C PRO A 205 8.84 -11.42 -7.53
N ILE A 206 8.51 -10.56 -6.58
CA ILE A 206 7.49 -10.79 -5.57
C ILE A 206 6.49 -9.64 -5.65
N LEU A 207 5.26 -9.94 -6.05
CA LEU A 207 4.14 -9.00 -5.98
C LEU A 207 3.76 -8.78 -4.51
N ILE A 208 3.77 -7.52 -4.10
CA ILE A 208 3.44 -7.05 -2.75
C ILE A 208 2.27 -6.04 -2.82
N ASP A 209 1.78 -5.64 -1.65
CA ASP A 209 0.77 -4.61 -1.43
C ASP A 209 -0.64 -4.92 -1.98
N PHE A 210 -1.44 -5.61 -1.17
CA PHE A 210 -2.76 -6.11 -1.57
C PHE A 210 -3.92 -5.18 -1.15
N ASP A 211 -3.65 -3.92 -0.81
CA ASP A 211 -4.66 -2.94 -0.37
C ASP A 211 -5.79 -2.75 -1.40
N GLY A 212 -5.43 -2.73 -2.69
CA GLY A 212 -6.37 -2.58 -3.80
C GLY A 212 -6.97 -3.90 -4.30
N CYS A 213 -6.54 -5.04 -3.75
CA CYS A 213 -6.94 -6.34 -4.26
C CYS A 213 -8.39 -6.66 -3.89
N LEU A 214 -9.18 -7.02 -4.90
CA LEU A 214 -10.62 -7.22 -4.78
C LEU A 214 -11.08 -8.38 -5.68
N PRO A 215 -12.23 -9.01 -5.35
CA PRO A 215 -12.89 -9.93 -6.28
C PRO A 215 -13.26 -9.22 -7.58
N LEU A 216 -13.11 -9.93 -8.70
CA LEU A 216 -13.45 -9.43 -10.02
C LEU A 216 -14.92 -8.96 -10.07
N GLY A 217 -15.13 -7.75 -10.58
CA GLY A 217 -16.45 -7.11 -10.70
C GLY A 217 -16.85 -6.25 -9.49
N GLU A 218 -16.14 -6.33 -8.36
CA GLU A 218 -16.40 -5.46 -7.21
C GLU A 218 -16.03 -4.01 -7.50
N LYS A 219 -16.71 -3.08 -6.84
CA LYS A 219 -16.40 -1.65 -7.00
C LYS A 219 -15.08 -1.33 -6.32
N LEU A 220 -14.20 -0.64 -7.02
CA LEU A 220 -13.00 -0.08 -6.39
C LEU A 220 -13.44 0.91 -5.32
N MET A 221 -12.90 0.76 -4.11
CA MET A 221 -13.31 1.55 -2.96
C MET A 221 -12.86 3.01 -3.14
N LYS A 222 -13.83 3.95 -3.22
CA LYS A 222 -13.53 5.38 -3.15
C LYS A 222 -13.16 5.72 -1.71
N GLY A 223 -11.88 5.91 -1.40
CA GLY A 223 -11.53 6.47 -0.09
C GLY A 223 -10.04 6.72 0.15
N THR A 224 -9.12 5.83 -0.18
CA THR A 224 -7.69 6.21 -0.07
C THR A 224 -7.39 7.22 -1.17
N ALA A 225 -6.68 8.31 -0.87
CA ALA A 225 -6.27 9.26 -1.91
C ALA A 225 -5.57 8.56 -3.09
N SER A 226 -4.87 7.45 -2.83
CA SER A 226 -4.28 6.57 -3.85
C SER A 226 -5.34 5.90 -4.73
N VAL A 227 -6.35 5.23 -4.17
CA VAL A 227 -7.41 4.58 -4.99
C VAL A 227 -8.34 5.61 -5.62
N ILE A 228 -8.58 6.74 -4.95
CA ILE A 228 -9.30 7.88 -5.50
C ILE A 228 -8.54 8.48 -6.68
N ALA A 229 -7.23 8.74 -6.56
CA ALA A 229 -6.40 9.24 -7.65
C ALA A 229 -6.36 8.22 -8.79
N ILE A 230 -6.11 6.94 -8.51
CA ILE A 230 -6.10 5.87 -9.52
C ILE A 230 -7.46 5.78 -10.22
N CYS A 231 -8.57 5.66 -9.50
CA CYS A 231 -9.92 5.57 -10.09
C CYS A 231 -10.29 6.81 -10.91
N ARG A 232 -9.84 8.00 -10.49
CA ARG A 232 -10.15 9.28 -11.15
C ARG A 232 -9.25 9.56 -12.36
N GLU A 233 -7.97 9.23 -12.30
CA GLU A 233 -6.99 9.41 -13.39
C GLU A 233 -7.14 8.35 -14.48
N THR A 234 -7.41 7.10 -14.10
CA THR A 234 -7.54 5.97 -15.05
C THR A 234 -8.98 5.71 -15.49
N GLY A 235 -9.97 6.31 -14.82
CA GLY A 235 -11.39 6.04 -15.03
C GLY A 235 -11.84 4.65 -14.56
N ARG A 236 -10.98 3.90 -13.86
CA ARG A 236 -11.30 2.57 -13.33
C ARG A 236 -12.34 2.67 -12.22
N GLN A 237 -13.42 1.90 -12.32
CA GLN A 237 -14.52 1.92 -11.34
C GLN A 237 -14.76 0.56 -10.69
N ILE A 238 -14.23 -0.51 -11.29
CA ILE A 238 -14.42 -1.89 -10.84
C ILE A 238 -13.09 -2.63 -10.87
N SER A 239 -12.99 -3.64 -10.01
CA SER A 239 -11.93 -4.63 -10.03
C SER A 239 -12.04 -5.46 -11.30
N HIS A 240 -10.99 -5.47 -12.11
CA HIS A 240 -11.02 -6.06 -13.44
C HIS A 240 -9.63 -6.50 -13.88
N GLN A 241 -9.55 -7.61 -14.62
CA GLN A 241 -8.30 -8.15 -15.15
C GLN A 241 -7.51 -7.12 -15.98
N GLN A 242 -8.22 -6.28 -16.72
CA GLN A 242 -7.57 -5.21 -17.52
C GLN A 242 -6.72 -4.27 -16.65
N ASN A 243 -7.10 -4.00 -15.40
CA ASN A 243 -6.32 -3.12 -14.52
C ASN A 243 -4.92 -3.70 -14.27
N ASP A 244 -4.83 -5.01 -14.05
CA ASP A 244 -3.59 -5.74 -13.80
C ASP A 244 -2.77 -5.93 -15.09
N LEU A 245 -3.45 -6.13 -16.23
CA LEU A 245 -2.79 -6.19 -17.54
C LEU A 245 -2.16 -4.85 -17.93
N ASP A 246 -2.85 -3.75 -17.67
CA ASP A 246 -2.29 -2.40 -17.85
C ASP A 246 -1.07 -2.18 -16.95
N GLY A 247 -1.16 -2.61 -15.68
CA GLY A 247 -0.03 -2.55 -14.75
C GLY A 247 1.15 -3.40 -15.21
N LEU A 248 0.91 -4.58 -15.78
CA LEU A 248 1.97 -5.39 -16.39
C LEU A 248 2.62 -4.67 -17.59
N GLU A 249 1.85 -3.93 -18.40
CA GLU A 249 2.40 -3.10 -19.47
C GLU A 249 3.20 -1.90 -18.93
N GLU A 250 2.81 -1.34 -17.78
CA GLU A 250 3.61 -0.34 -17.06
C GLU A 250 4.97 -0.92 -16.64
N ILE A 251 5.00 -2.13 -16.06
CA ILE A 251 6.24 -2.85 -15.74
C ILE A 251 7.11 -3.01 -17.00
N ARG A 252 6.52 -3.41 -18.14
CA ARG A 252 7.26 -3.51 -19.42
C ARG A 252 7.79 -2.15 -19.88
N GLY A 253 7.01 -1.09 -19.72
CA GLY A 253 7.42 0.29 -19.99
C GLY A 253 8.64 0.67 -19.16
N PHE A 254 8.57 0.47 -17.85
CA PHE A 254 9.66 0.71 -16.91
C PHE A 254 10.94 -0.05 -17.32
N LEU A 255 10.85 -1.37 -17.53
CA LEU A 255 12.02 -2.22 -17.86
C LEU A 255 12.67 -1.88 -19.21
N ARG A 256 11.93 -1.30 -20.16
CA ARG A 256 12.50 -0.78 -21.42
C ARG A 256 13.38 0.44 -21.19
N CYS A 257 13.07 1.26 -20.19
CA CYS A 257 13.84 2.45 -19.81
C CYS A 257 15.08 2.12 -18.95
N VAL A 258 15.08 0.96 -18.29
CA VAL A 258 16.22 0.49 -17.49
C VAL A 258 17.40 0.13 -18.41
N LYS A 259 18.59 0.62 -18.07
CA LYS A 259 19.84 0.30 -18.80
C LYS A 259 20.10 -1.20 -18.81
N GLU A 260 20.54 -1.72 -19.95
CA GLU A 260 20.96 -3.12 -20.06
C GLU A 260 22.43 -3.25 -19.66
N THR A 261 22.72 -4.21 -18.76
CA THR A 261 24.05 -4.49 -18.20
C THR A 261 24.74 -5.64 -18.92
#